data_AF-M1BHM3-F1
#
_entry.id   AF-M1BHM3-F1
#
_cell.length_a   1.000
_cell.length_b   1.000
_cell.length_c   1.000
_cell.angle_alpha   90.00
_cell.angle_beta   90.00
_cell.angle_gamma   90.00
#
_symmetry.space_group_name_H-M   'P 1'
#
loop_
_entity.id
_entity.type
_entity.pdbx_description
1 polymer ?
#
loop_
_entity_poly.entity_id
_entity_poly.type
_entity_poly.pdbx_seq_one_letter_code
_entity_poly.pdbx_strand_id
1 'polypeptide(L)'
;MVPVPFIVLYLKKLAIFLAGTNKSASKLLDLLFERAKDKAGPVKEFQWLGLMLFVAVPFPGTGAWTGAIIASVLDMPFWSAVSANFVGVVLAGLLVNLLVNLGLKYAIITGIILFIISTFMWSILRSLKSSMSSSS
;
A
#
# COMPACT_ATOMS: atom_id res chain seq x y z
N MET A 1 2.98 -10.53 9.08
CA MET A 1 3.64 -9.52 9.93
C MET A 1 5.13 -9.82 10.13
N VAL A 2 5.52 -11.06 10.40
CA VAL A 2 6.94 -11.46 10.54
C VAL A 2 7.87 -10.88 9.45
N PRO A 3 7.59 -10.95 8.14
CA PRO A 3 8.50 -10.43 7.11
C PRO A 3 8.51 -8.89 6.97
N VAL A 4 7.50 -8.18 7.49
CA VAL A 4 7.32 -6.73 7.27
C VAL A 4 8.42 -5.90 7.92
N PRO A 5 8.75 -6.09 9.23
CA PRO A 5 9.88 -5.41 9.86
C PRO A 5 11.21 -5.65 9.13
N PHE A 6 11.44 -6.89 8.65
CA PHE A 6 12.67 -7.20 7.92
C PHE A 6 12.71 -6.47 6.58
N ILE A 7 11.62 -6.43 5.83
CA ILE A 7 11.59 -5.71 4.56
C ILE A 7 11.83 -4.21 4.82
N VAL A 8 11.14 -3.58 5.76
CA VAL A 8 11.31 -2.15 6.04
C VAL A 8 12.75 -1.79 6.46
N LEU A 9 13.43 -2.66 7.22
CA LEU A 9 14.81 -2.41 7.67
C LEU A 9 15.87 -2.77 6.63
N TYR A 10 15.74 -3.92 5.98
CA TYR A 10 16.79 -4.49 5.14
C TYR A 10 16.64 -4.14 3.67
N LEU A 11 15.44 -3.76 3.18
CA LEU A 11 15.25 -3.50 1.75
C LEU A 11 16.12 -2.33 1.28
N LYS A 12 16.30 -1.29 2.08
CA LYS A 12 17.21 -0.17 1.75
C LYS A 12 18.66 -0.63 1.66
N LYS A 13 19.12 -1.43 2.63
CA LYS A 13 20.48 -1.96 2.67
C LYS A 13 20.75 -2.93 1.52
N LEU A 14 19.78 -3.80 1.21
CA LEU A 14 19.82 -4.71 0.08
C LEU A 14 19.76 -3.97 -1.25
N ALA A 15 18.94 -2.93 -1.38
CA ALA A 15 18.84 -2.14 -2.61
C ALA A 15 20.18 -1.47 -2.96
N ILE A 16 20.84 -0.86 -1.97
CA ILE A 16 22.16 -0.24 -2.14
C ILE A 16 23.23 -1.30 -2.46
N PHE A 17 23.19 -2.45 -1.75
CA PHE A 17 24.13 -3.55 -1.96
C PHE A 17 23.99 -4.18 -3.35
N LEU A 18 22.76 -4.45 -3.80
CA LEU A 18 22.45 -5.03 -5.12
C LEU A 18 22.74 -4.05 -6.27
N ALA A 19 22.52 -2.75 -6.06
CA ALA A 19 22.87 -1.72 -7.03
C ALA A 19 24.39 -1.69 -7.29
N GLY A 20 25.22 -2.01 -6.29
CA GLY A 20 26.67 -2.10 -6.43
C GLY A 20 27.20 -3.42 -6.98
N THR A 21 26.44 -4.52 -6.91
CA THR A 21 26.94 -5.86 -7.27
C THR A 21 26.61 -6.30 -8.69
N ASN A 22 25.44 -5.99 -9.26
CA ASN A 22 25.06 -6.55 -10.56
C ASN A 22 24.02 -5.72 -11.36
N LYS A 23 24.29 -5.44 -12.65
CA LYS A 23 23.41 -4.63 -13.54
C LYS A 23 22.00 -5.20 -13.74
N SER A 24 21.84 -6.53 -13.69
CA SER A 24 20.52 -7.16 -13.81
C SER A 24 19.69 -7.04 -12.53
N ALA A 25 20.36 -7.07 -11.37
CA ALA A 25 19.71 -6.91 -10.07
C ALA A 25 19.27 -5.47 -9.85
N SER A 26 20.07 -4.49 -10.29
CA SER A 26 19.67 -3.08 -10.26
C SER A 26 18.43 -2.84 -11.12
N LYS A 27 18.36 -3.37 -12.35
CA LYS A 27 17.17 -3.26 -13.21
C LYS A 27 15.90 -3.87 -12.60
N LEU A 28 16.02 -5.03 -11.93
CA LEU A 28 14.88 -5.65 -11.25
C LEU A 28 14.41 -4.80 -10.06
N LEU A 29 15.35 -4.25 -9.29
CA LEU A 29 15.02 -3.31 -8.23
C LEU A 29 14.36 -2.06 -8.80
N ASP A 30 14.93 -1.45 -9.84
CA ASP A 30 14.37 -0.26 -10.49
C ASP A 30 12.94 -0.52 -10.98
N LEU A 31 12.67 -1.66 -11.60
CA LEU A 31 11.30 -2.06 -12.00
C LEU A 31 10.36 -2.24 -10.80
N LEU A 32 10.83 -2.78 -9.68
CA LEU A 32 10.03 -2.92 -8.47
C LEU A 32 9.79 -1.57 -7.79
N PHE A 33 10.80 -0.70 -7.77
CA PHE A 33 10.75 0.66 -7.25
C PHE A 33 9.82 1.53 -8.10
N GLU A 34 9.86 1.41 -9.43
CA GLU A 34 8.98 2.12 -10.36
C GLU A 34 7.53 1.68 -10.17
N ARG A 35 7.26 0.36 -10.15
CA ARG A 35 5.92 -0.16 -9.85
C ARG A 35 5.43 0.21 -8.44
N ALA A 36 6.33 0.26 -7.46
CA ALA A 36 5.99 0.71 -6.11
C ALA A 36 5.67 2.21 -6.11
N LYS A 37 6.43 3.04 -6.84
CA LYS A 37 6.15 4.48 -7.01
C LYS A 37 4.81 4.72 -7.70
N ASP A 38 4.48 3.99 -8.74
CA ASP A 38 3.20 4.09 -9.44
C ASP A 38 2.02 3.77 -8.51
N LYS A 39 2.17 2.77 -7.65
CA LYS A 39 1.18 2.39 -6.64
C LYS A 39 1.21 3.26 -5.38
N ALA A 40 2.29 4.00 -5.17
CA ALA A 40 2.51 4.84 -4.00
C ALA A 40 1.87 6.22 -4.12
N GLY A 41 1.33 6.62 -5.28
CA GLY A 41 0.70 7.93 -5.47
C GLY A 41 -0.27 8.31 -4.34
N PRO A 42 -1.30 7.49 -4.04
CA PRO A 42 -2.23 7.74 -2.92
C PRO A 42 -1.59 7.55 -1.52
N VAL A 43 -0.55 6.71 -1.43
CA VAL A 43 0.14 6.42 -0.16
C VAL A 43 1.08 7.57 0.24
N LYS A 44 1.68 8.27 -0.71
CA LYS A 44 2.63 9.36 -0.49
C LYS A 44 1.98 10.56 0.19
N GLU A 45 0.73 10.84 -0.15
CA GLU A 45 -0.01 12.00 0.36
C GLU A 45 -0.48 11.81 1.81
N PHE A 46 -0.82 10.58 2.20
CA PHE A 46 -1.37 10.26 3.53
C PHE A 46 -0.45 9.37 4.39
N GLN A 47 0.76 9.06 3.90
CA GLN A 47 1.78 8.18 4.47
C GLN A 47 1.20 7.00 5.27
N TRP A 48 1.06 7.15 6.58
CA TRP A 48 0.57 6.11 7.49
C TRP A 48 -0.85 5.63 7.17
N LEU A 49 -1.79 6.56 6.95
CA LEU A 49 -3.18 6.23 6.62
C LEU A 49 -3.29 5.65 5.21
N GLY A 50 -2.56 6.23 4.25
CA GLY A 50 -2.54 5.72 2.87
C GLY A 50 -1.99 4.30 2.79
N LEU A 51 -0.94 4.01 3.56
CA LEU A 51 -0.33 2.69 3.62
C LEU A 51 -1.24 1.67 4.32
N MET A 52 -1.87 2.08 5.43
CA MET A 52 -2.83 1.24 6.13
C MET A 52 -4.01 0.86 5.23
N LEU A 53 -4.62 1.83 4.55
CA LEU A 53 -5.74 1.58 3.63
C LEU A 53 -5.30 0.73 2.44
N PHE A 54 -4.13 0.97 1.86
CA PHE A 54 -3.57 0.15 0.79
C PHE A 54 -3.45 -1.33 1.21
N VAL A 55 -3.04 -1.60 2.44
CA VAL A 55 -2.89 -2.96 2.98
C VAL A 55 -4.23 -3.56 3.40
N ALA A 56 -5.17 -2.74 3.87
CA ALA A 56 -6.49 -3.16 4.33
C ALA A 56 -7.38 -3.67 3.20
N VAL A 57 -7.19 -3.18 1.97
CA VAL A 57 -7.98 -3.63 0.84
C VAL A 57 -7.45 -4.98 0.34
N PRO A 58 -8.26 -6.05 0.32
CA PRO A 58 -7.83 -7.40 -0.05
C PRO A 58 -7.82 -7.58 -1.57
N PHE A 59 -7.00 -6.82 -2.29
CA PHE A 59 -6.80 -6.96 -3.73
C PHE A 59 -5.56 -7.82 -4.06
N PRO A 60 -5.56 -8.52 -5.22
CA PRO A 60 -4.36 -9.21 -5.68
C PRO A 60 -3.25 -8.19 -5.94
N GLY A 61 -2.13 -8.33 -5.22
CA GLY A 61 -0.98 -7.43 -5.32
C GLY A 61 -0.99 -6.26 -4.33
N THR A 62 -2.03 -6.11 -3.50
CA THR A 62 -2.00 -5.30 -2.27
C THR A 62 -1.71 -6.20 -1.06
N GLY A 63 -1.25 -5.62 0.03
CA GLY A 63 -0.94 -6.38 1.25
C GLY A 63 0.41 -6.00 1.86
N ALA A 64 0.74 -6.65 2.97
CA ALA A 64 1.82 -6.19 3.83
C ALA A 64 3.22 -6.24 3.20
N TRP A 65 3.45 -7.16 2.25
CA TRP A 65 4.72 -7.27 1.53
C TRP A 65 4.91 -6.12 0.55
N THR A 66 3.91 -5.84 -0.28
CA THR A 66 3.91 -4.68 -1.20
C THR A 66 3.90 -3.38 -0.40
N GLY A 67 3.16 -3.31 0.71
CA GLY A 67 3.14 -2.17 1.61
C GLY A 67 4.50 -1.91 2.27
N ALA A 68 5.22 -2.94 2.70
CA ALA A 68 6.57 -2.79 3.24
C ALA A 68 7.56 -2.27 2.18
N ILE A 69 7.44 -2.71 0.94
CA ILE A 69 8.24 -2.21 -0.18
C ILE A 69 7.91 -0.73 -0.43
N ILE A 70 6.63 -0.38 -0.56
CA ILE A 70 6.19 1.02 -0.75
C ILE A 70 6.67 1.92 0.39
N ALA A 71 6.55 1.46 1.65
CA ALA A 71 7.03 2.21 2.81
C ALA A 71 8.55 2.45 2.76
N SER A 72 9.31 1.46 2.29
CA SER A 72 10.76 1.58 2.11
C SER A 72 11.12 2.53 0.95
N VAL A 73 10.33 2.51 -0.14
CA VAL A 73 10.49 3.42 -1.30
C VAL A 73 10.17 4.87 -0.92
N LEU A 74 9.17 5.07 -0.05
CA LEU A 74 8.75 6.37 0.44
C LEU A 74 9.58 6.87 1.63
N ASP A 75 10.64 6.16 2.02
CA ASP A 75 11.47 6.45 3.20
C ASP A 75 10.62 6.70 4.47
N MET A 76 9.54 5.93 4.66
CA MET A 76 8.69 6.05 5.83
C MET A 76 9.40 5.58 7.11
N PRO A 77 9.12 6.23 8.27
CA PRO A 77 9.71 5.81 9.54
C PRO A 77 9.28 4.39 9.90
N PHE A 78 10.22 3.59 10.39
CA PHE A 78 10.06 2.14 10.63
C PHE A 78 8.80 1.80 11.44
N TRP A 79 8.61 2.46 12.59
CA TRP A 79 7.46 2.20 13.46
C TRP A 79 6.13 2.59 12.82
N SER A 80 6.11 3.67 12.04
CA SER A 80 4.92 4.09 11.29
C SER A 80 4.60 3.10 10.17
N ALA A 81 5.60 2.63 9.42
CA ALA A 81 5.42 1.63 8.39
C ALA A 81 4.91 0.29 8.95
N VAL A 82 5.50 -0.18 10.05
CA VAL A 82 5.11 -1.45 10.69
C VAL A 82 3.72 -1.36 11.30
N SER A 83 3.40 -0.28 12.03
CA SER A 83 2.08 -0.09 12.62
C SER A 83 0.98 0.07 11.57
N ALA A 84 1.20 0.83 10.49
CA ALA A 84 0.25 0.96 9.40
C ALA A 84 -0.04 -0.39 8.71
N ASN A 85 1.01 -1.17 8.41
CA ASN A 85 0.86 -2.51 7.84
C ASN A 85 0.13 -3.46 8.80
N PHE A 86 0.41 -3.38 10.10
CA PHE A 86 -0.23 -4.22 11.12
C PHE A 86 -1.73 -3.94 11.18
N VAL A 87 -2.11 -2.68 11.34
CA VAL A 87 -3.52 -2.27 11.39
C VAL A 87 -4.22 -2.61 10.08
N GLY A 88 -3.58 -2.37 8.94
CA GLY A 88 -4.12 -2.74 7.63
C GLY A 88 -4.40 -4.25 7.50
N VAL A 89 -3.49 -5.12 7.95
CA VAL A 89 -3.72 -6.58 7.88
C VAL A 89 -4.79 -7.05 8.84
N VAL A 90 -4.90 -6.47 10.03
CA VAL A 90 -6.00 -6.77 10.95
C VAL A 90 -7.34 -6.41 10.31
N LEU A 91 -7.42 -5.22 9.68
CA LEU A 91 -8.62 -4.79 8.96
C LEU A 91 -8.93 -5.70 7.76
N ALA A 92 -7.92 -6.07 6.96
CA ALA A 92 -8.10 -7.01 5.85
C ALA A 92 -8.62 -8.37 6.35
N GLY A 93 -8.07 -8.88 7.45
CA GLY A 93 -8.49 -10.13 8.07
C GLY A 93 -9.93 -10.07 8.58
N LEU A 94 -10.31 -8.97 9.24
CA LEU A 94 -11.70 -8.74 9.69
C LEU A 94 -12.67 -8.64 8.51
N LEU A 95 -12.29 -7.91 7.46
CA LEU A 95 -13.09 -7.79 6.24
C LEU A 95 -13.28 -9.16 5.59
N VAL A 96 -12.20 -9.90 5.32
CA VAL A 96 -12.27 -11.23 4.70
C VAL A 96 -13.04 -12.21 5.58
N ASN A 97 -12.85 -12.17 6.91
CA ASN A 97 -13.62 -13.01 7.84
C ASN A 97 -15.12 -12.70 7.76
N LEU A 98 -15.51 -11.42 7.76
CA LEU A 98 -16.90 -11.02 7.55
C LEU A 98 -17.45 -11.50 6.20
N LEU A 99 -16.68 -11.33 5.10
CA LEU A 99 -17.07 -11.77 3.76
C LEU A 99 -17.32 -13.28 3.70
N VAL A 100 -16.47 -14.07 4.35
CA VAL A 100 -16.51 -15.53 4.30
C VAL A 100 -17.59 -16.08 5.25
N ASN A 101 -17.81 -15.49 6.42
CA ASN A 101 -18.79 -15.98 7.40
C ASN A 101 -20.24 -15.57 7.08
N LEU A 102 -20.48 -14.42 6.45
CA LEU A 102 -21.83 -13.88 6.26
C LEU A 102 -22.56 -14.39 5.00
N GLY A 103 -21.92 -15.22 4.18
CA GLY A 103 -22.54 -15.83 2.98
C GLY A 103 -22.76 -14.86 1.81
N LEU A 104 -22.95 -15.43 0.62
CA LEU A 104 -22.97 -14.79 -0.71
C LEU A 104 -23.73 -13.45 -0.84
N LYS A 105 -24.75 -13.21 0.00
CA LYS A 105 -25.55 -11.97 0.00
C LYS A 105 -24.74 -10.73 0.42
N TYR A 106 -23.84 -10.86 1.39
CA TYR A 106 -23.00 -9.74 1.82
C TYR A 106 -21.76 -9.56 0.96
N ALA A 107 -21.28 -10.59 0.27
CA ALA A 107 -20.19 -10.47 -0.71
C ALA A 107 -20.52 -9.46 -1.83
N ILE A 108 -21.77 -9.43 -2.27
CA ILE A 108 -22.27 -8.44 -3.25
C ILE A 108 -22.27 -7.04 -2.62
N ILE A 109 -22.72 -6.91 -1.37
CA ILE A 109 -22.74 -5.63 -0.63
C ILE A 109 -21.31 -5.13 -0.38
N THR A 110 -20.37 -5.99 0.02
CA THR A 110 -18.97 -5.61 0.23
C THR A 110 -18.29 -5.28 -1.09
N GLY A 111 -18.63 -5.98 -2.20
CA GLY A 111 -18.20 -5.60 -3.54
C GLY A 111 -18.70 -4.22 -3.96
N ILE A 112 -19.97 -3.90 -3.66
CA ILE A 112 -20.56 -2.58 -3.91
C ILE A 112 -19.91 -1.51 -3.00
N ILE A 113 -19.65 -1.81 -1.73
CA ILE A 113 -18.98 -0.89 -0.80
C ILE A 113 -17.53 -0.65 -1.25
N LEU A 114 -16.79 -1.68 -1.66
CA LEU A 114 -15.44 -1.54 -2.21
C LEU A 114 -15.44 -0.75 -3.52
N PHE A 115 -16.46 -0.94 -4.36
CA PHE A 115 -16.64 -0.16 -5.59
C PHE A 115 -16.97 1.31 -5.29
N ILE A 116 -17.82 1.59 -4.30
CA ILE A 116 -18.14 2.95 -3.83
C ILE A 116 -16.93 3.60 -3.18
N ILE A 117 -16.17 2.88 -2.35
CA ILE A 117 -14.92 3.39 -1.76
C ILE A 117 -13.91 3.70 -2.87
N SER A 118 -13.83 2.86 -3.91
CA SER A 118 -12.95 3.10 -5.07
C SER A 118 -13.38 4.35 -5.86
N THR A 119 -14.67 4.54 -6.13
CA THR A 119 -15.16 5.72 -6.86
C THR A 119 -15.08 6.99 -6.01
N PHE A 120 -15.32 6.89 -4.69
CA PHE A 120 -15.21 7.98 -3.75
C PHE A 120 -13.75 8.39 -3.50
N MET A 121 -12.82 7.42 -3.45
CA MET A 121 -11.38 7.69 -3.41
C MET A 121 -10.95 8.49 -4.64
N TRP A 122 -11.42 8.12 -5.83
CA TRP A 122 -11.10 8.87 -7.06
C TRP A 122 -11.78 10.25 -7.14
N SER A 123 -12.94 10.42 -6.50
CA SER A 123 -13.67 11.68 -6.40
C SER A 123 -13.00 12.66 -5.42
N ILE A 124 -12.60 12.18 -4.24
CA ILE A 124 -11.82 12.95 -3.25
C ILE A 124 -10.46 13.35 -3.82
N LEU A 125 -9.75 12.42 -4.47
CA LEU A 125 -8.48 12.72 -5.14
C LEU A 125 -8.63 13.81 -6.22
N ARG A 126 -9.75 13.84 -6.94
CA ARG A 126 -10.05 14.89 -7.92
C ARG A 126 -10.40 16.23 -7.27
N SER A 127 -11.14 16.20 -6.17
CA SER A 127 -11.50 17.40 -5.41
C SER A 127 -10.28 18.08 -4.78
N LEU A 128 -9.34 17.29 -4.23
CA LEU A 128 -8.08 17.80 -3.69
C LEU A 128 -7.15 18.36 -4.77
N LYS A 129 -7.06 17.71 -5.94
CA LYS A 129 -6.32 18.24 -7.09
C LYS A 129 -6.84 19.60 -7.55
N SER A 130 -8.16 19.83 -7.50
CA SER A 130 -8.79 21.11 -7.83
C SER A 130 -8.47 22.23 -6.84
N SER A 131 -8.18 21.91 -5.58
CA SER A 131 -7.86 22.90 -4.54
C SER A 131 -6.42 23.41 -4.62
N MET A 132 -5.49 22.63 -5.15
CA MET A 132 -4.08 23.05 -5.30
C MET A 132 -3.83 23.85 -6.59
N SER A 133 -4.65 23.68 -7.63
CA SER A 133 -4.48 24.42 -8.90
C SER A 133 -5.10 25.82 -8.87
N SER A 134 -5.84 26.18 -7.81
CA SER A 134 -6.43 27.52 -7.64
C SER A 134 -5.58 28.43 -6.74
N SER A 135 -4.47 27.94 -6.20
CA SER A 135 -3.54 28.69 -5.34
C SER A 135 -2.17 28.94 -5.99
N SER A 136 -2.06 28.75 -7.31
CA SER A 136 -0.88 29.05 -8.13
C SER A 136 -1.25 29.93 -9.31
#